data_AF-A0A5E4Q9J8-F1
#
_entry.id   AF-A0A5E4Q9J8-F1
#
_cell.length_a   1.000
_cell.length_b   1.000
_cell.length_c   1.000
_cell.angle_alpha   90.00
_cell.angle_beta   90.00
_cell.angle_gamma   90.00
#
_symmetry.space_group_name_H-M   'P 1'
#
loop_
_entity.id
_entity.type
_entity.pdbx_description
1 polymer ?
#
loop_
_entity_poly.entity_id
_entity_poly.type
_entity_poly.pdbx_seq_one_letter_code
_entity_poly.pdbx_strand_id
1 'polypeptide(L)'
;MYKGTLIGVLDIYGFEIFDTNSFEQFCINYCNEKLQQLFIELVLKQEQEEYAREGIQWTPIQYFNNRIICELVEAPHQGIIAIMDEACLNPTQLAPADKKMQHGVHFRITLPLAGPQAAVTLLLERLPARHTSKRPPSAASLFRSSMSALVSGLQSKEPFYVRCVRHQVAYLGLVENVRVRRAGFASRQRYDRFLKRYKMLSQYTWPNFRGSSDKDAVMVLLRDLHVTDVQFGHTKLFIRSAKTIHGLEAARAELIPSIVVLLQKLWRGTLARIRYRKLKAALVIFNAWKAYRFRRYISSLQHELARHRGVIKQWPGAPRGLGPVEPTLQAAYRRWRAHLVLRDVPRDQWDQLKLKICAASALASRRPRWGADRLWEGDYLADFDYNPKAALYKSMLSSMQRAQNIGKAIFSCGRCPRDEQRRPAGDSERALRQERPGGGTV
;
A
#
# COMPACT_ATOMS: atom_id res chain seq x y z
N MET A 1 23.18 -26.60 39.28
CA MET A 1 21.85 -27.19 39.56
C MET A 1 20.79 -26.30 38.92
N TYR A 2 20.17 -26.76 37.83
CA TYR A 2 18.97 -26.11 37.31
C TYR A 2 17.82 -26.42 38.28
N LYS A 3 17.27 -25.41 38.95
CA LYS A 3 16.00 -25.57 39.66
C LYS A 3 14.93 -25.86 38.61
N GLY A 4 14.39 -27.08 38.58
CA GLY A 4 13.30 -27.43 37.69
C GLY A 4 12.06 -26.61 38.05
N THR A 5 11.52 -25.88 37.09
CA THR A 5 10.24 -25.17 37.24
C THR A 5 9.10 -26.18 37.03
N LEU A 6 8.17 -26.27 37.99
CA LEU A 6 7.00 -27.13 37.90
C LEU A 6 5.77 -26.29 37.54
N ILE A 7 5.01 -26.71 36.53
CA ILE A 7 3.68 -26.16 36.22
C ILE A 7 2.64 -27.15 36.73
N GLY A 8 1.80 -26.71 37.67
CA GLY A 8 0.67 -27.48 38.15
C GLY A 8 -0.62 -27.03 37.47
N VAL A 9 -1.43 -27.99 37.02
CA VAL A 9 -2.78 -27.73 36.52
C VAL A 9 -3.75 -28.30 37.54
N LEU A 10 -4.66 -27.45 38.04
CA LEU A 10 -5.73 -27.84 38.95
C LEU A 10 -7.05 -27.80 38.18
N ASP A 11 -7.68 -28.96 38.06
CA ASP A 11 -9.04 -29.11 37.54
C ASP A 11 -9.97 -29.46 38.69
N ILE A 12 -11.03 -28.67 38.85
CA ILE A 12 -12.00 -28.79 39.94
C ILE A 12 -13.41 -28.61 39.41
N TYR A 13 -14.37 -29.28 40.04
CA TYR A 13 -15.79 -29.10 39.76
C TYR A 13 -16.22 -27.66 40.04
N GLY A 14 -17.06 -27.11 39.14
CA GLY A 14 -17.67 -25.80 39.32
C GLY A 14 -18.75 -25.82 40.40
N PHE A 15 -19.23 -24.63 40.78
CA PHE A 15 -20.31 -24.48 41.76
C PHE A 15 -21.61 -25.16 41.26
N GLU A 16 -22.25 -25.94 42.13
CA GLU A 16 -23.47 -26.71 41.82
C GLU A 16 -24.63 -26.28 42.71
N ILE A 17 -25.79 -26.03 42.10
CA ILE A 17 -27.05 -25.78 42.81
C ILE A 17 -28.13 -26.62 42.15
N PHE A 18 -28.66 -27.59 42.88
CA PHE A 18 -29.79 -28.41 42.47
C PHE A 18 -30.99 -28.18 43.40
N ASP A 19 -32.15 -28.71 43.02
CA ASP A 19 -33.38 -28.64 43.84
C ASP A 19 -33.19 -29.33 45.20
N THR A 20 -32.43 -30.42 45.22
CA THR A 20 -31.99 -31.13 46.43
C THR A 20 -30.48 -31.26 46.43
N ASN A 21 -29.81 -30.73 47.46
CA ASN A 21 -28.35 -30.70 47.55
C ASN A 21 -27.87 -31.69 48.62
N SER A 22 -26.93 -32.55 48.26
CA SER A 22 -26.33 -33.55 49.13
C SER A 22 -25.00 -33.07 49.73
N PHE A 23 -24.37 -33.92 50.53
CA PHE A 23 -23.03 -33.71 51.08
C PHE A 23 -21.97 -33.49 49.98
N GLU A 24 -22.12 -34.11 48.82
CA GLU A 24 -21.25 -33.90 47.66
C GLU A 24 -21.30 -32.45 47.18
N GLN A 25 -22.49 -31.89 46.97
CA GLN A 25 -22.66 -30.48 46.58
C GLN A 25 -22.10 -29.55 47.66
N PHE A 26 -22.26 -29.89 48.94
CA PHE A 26 -21.65 -29.13 50.03
C PHE A 26 -20.13 -29.09 49.92
N CYS A 27 -19.47 -30.23 49.68
CA CYS A 27 -18.02 -30.30 49.54
C CYS A 27 -17.52 -29.55 48.30
N ILE A 28 -18.23 -29.67 47.17
CA ILE A 28 -17.93 -28.95 45.92
C ILE A 28 -18.05 -27.44 46.13
N ASN A 29 -19.16 -26.98 46.70
CA ASN A 29 -19.40 -25.56 46.91
C ASN A 29 -18.45 -24.95 47.93
N TYR A 30 -18.15 -25.66 49.02
CA TYR A 30 -17.14 -25.25 50.00
C TYR A 30 -15.73 -25.17 49.39
N CYS A 31 -15.35 -26.11 48.53
CA CYS A 31 -14.07 -26.06 47.80
C CYS A 31 -13.99 -24.80 46.92
N ASN A 32 -15.04 -24.54 46.13
CA ASN A 32 -15.14 -23.33 45.29
C ASN A 32 -15.05 -22.06 46.14
N GLU A 33 -15.74 -22.02 47.27
CA GLU A 33 -15.75 -20.89 48.20
C GLU A 33 -14.35 -20.59 48.76
N LYS A 34 -13.64 -21.63 49.19
CA LYS A 34 -12.28 -21.54 49.73
C LYS A 34 -11.28 -21.04 48.68
N LEU A 35 -11.38 -21.53 47.45
CA LEU A 35 -10.51 -21.11 46.35
C LEU A 35 -10.82 -19.69 45.88
N GLN A 36 -12.09 -19.29 45.90
CA GLN A 36 -12.50 -17.93 45.58
C GLN A 36 -12.00 -16.93 46.62
N GLN A 37 -12.05 -17.27 47.92
CA GLN A 37 -11.44 -16.44 48.98
C GLN A 37 -9.93 -16.28 48.74
N LEU A 38 -9.21 -17.39 48.53
CA LEU A 38 -7.78 -17.37 48.25
C LEU A 38 -7.46 -16.48 47.03
N PHE A 39 -8.24 -16.61 45.97
CA PHE A 39 -8.08 -15.82 44.76
C PHE A 39 -8.26 -14.32 45.01
N ILE A 40 -9.32 -13.93 45.71
CA ILE A 40 -9.59 -12.52 46.03
C ILE A 40 -8.44 -11.94 46.86
N GLU A 41 -7.97 -12.66 47.87
CA GLU A 41 -6.84 -12.23 48.71
C GLU A 41 -5.55 -12.05 47.89
N LEU A 42 -5.20 -13.03 47.04
CA LEU A 42 -4.00 -12.96 46.21
C LEU A 42 -4.06 -11.82 45.19
N VAL A 43 -5.22 -11.62 44.53
CA VAL A 43 -5.41 -10.53 43.58
C VAL A 43 -5.34 -9.17 44.27
N LEU A 44 -5.99 -9.02 45.44
CA LEU A 44 -5.93 -7.78 46.22
C LEU A 44 -4.50 -7.46 46.66
N LYS A 45 -3.77 -8.45 47.17
CA LYS A 45 -2.38 -8.28 47.58
C LYS A 45 -1.50 -7.86 46.40
N GLN A 46 -1.64 -8.52 45.26
CA GLN A 46 -0.90 -8.18 44.05
C GLN A 46 -1.20 -6.75 43.55
N GLU A 47 -2.46 -6.32 43.59
CA GLU A 47 -2.84 -4.95 43.22
C GLU A 47 -2.28 -3.91 44.21
N GLN A 48 -2.30 -4.20 45.51
CA GLN A 48 -1.70 -3.34 46.54
C GLN A 48 -0.19 -3.20 46.33
N GLU A 49 0.52 -4.30 46.07
CA GLU A 49 1.96 -4.30 45.80
C GLU A 49 2.29 -3.51 44.53
N GLU A 50 1.48 -3.64 43.49
CA GLU A 50 1.66 -2.88 42.25
C GLU A 50 1.43 -1.37 42.47
N TYR A 51 0.41 -1.00 43.25
CA TYR A 51 0.14 0.41 43.55
C TYR A 51 1.26 1.00 44.42
N ALA A 52 1.74 0.23 45.40
CA ALA A 52 2.90 0.62 46.21
C ALA A 52 4.16 0.80 45.36
N ARG A 53 4.42 -0.13 44.42
CA ARG A 53 5.56 -0.05 43.49
C ARG A 53 5.47 1.15 42.56
N GLU A 54 4.26 1.53 42.16
CA GLU A 54 4.02 2.67 41.27
C GLU A 54 3.82 4.00 42.02
N GLY A 55 3.85 4.00 43.36
CA GLY A 55 3.71 5.20 44.19
C GLY A 55 2.28 5.74 44.25
N ILE A 56 1.28 4.89 44.09
CA ILE A 56 -0.14 5.25 44.01
C ILE A 56 -0.83 4.98 45.35
N GLN A 57 -1.66 5.93 45.79
CA GLN A 57 -2.42 5.78 47.03
C GLN A 57 -3.48 4.68 46.89
N TRP A 58 -3.41 3.69 47.77
CA TRP A 58 -4.41 2.64 47.86
C TRP A 58 -5.72 3.18 48.45
N THR A 59 -6.83 2.89 47.78
CA THR A 59 -8.18 3.13 48.30
C THR A 59 -8.80 1.79 48.71
N PRO A 60 -9.26 1.63 49.96
CA PRO A 60 -9.92 0.41 50.40
C PRO A 60 -11.13 0.07 49.51
N ILE A 61 -11.16 -1.15 49.01
CA ILE A 61 -12.22 -1.65 48.14
C ILE A 61 -13.21 -2.42 49.00
N GLN A 62 -14.49 -2.09 48.90
CA GLN A 62 -15.55 -2.92 49.48
C GLN A 62 -15.79 -4.13 48.57
N TYR A 63 -15.51 -5.32 49.09
CA TYR A 63 -15.81 -6.59 48.47
C TYR A 63 -16.44 -7.53 49.52
N PHE A 64 -17.18 -8.52 49.07
CA PHE A 64 -17.74 -9.53 49.97
C PHE A 64 -16.63 -10.45 50.46
N ASN A 65 -16.48 -10.56 51.79
CA ASN A 65 -15.42 -11.37 52.38
C ASN A 65 -15.90 -12.81 52.57
N ASN A 66 -15.54 -13.68 51.61
CA ASN A 66 -15.86 -15.11 51.59
C ASN A 66 -15.32 -15.87 52.82
N ARG A 67 -14.34 -15.28 53.54
CA ARG A 67 -13.81 -15.82 54.80
C ARG A 67 -14.88 -16.17 55.82
N ILE A 68 -15.95 -15.37 55.91
CA ILE A 68 -17.05 -15.61 56.86
C ILE A 68 -17.72 -16.97 56.59
N ILE A 69 -17.86 -17.33 55.32
CA ILE A 69 -18.46 -18.61 54.91
C ILE A 69 -17.48 -19.75 55.18
N CYS A 70 -16.19 -19.57 54.85
CA CYS A 70 -15.17 -20.56 55.17
C CYS A 70 -15.05 -20.80 56.68
N GLU A 71 -15.14 -19.75 57.50
CA GLU A 71 -15.13 -19.84 58.97
C GLU A 71 -16.37 -20.57 59.49
N LEU A 72 -17.56 -20.31 58.94
CA LEU A 72 -18.78 -21.05 59.30
C LEU A 72 -18.65 -22.57 59.05
N VAL A 73 -17.94 -22.96 57.99
CA VAL A 73 -17.75 -24.38 57.65
C VAL A 73 -16.64 -25.02 58.49
N GLU A 74 -15.51 -24.32 58.69
CA GLU A 74 -14.28 -24.88 59.27
C GLU A 74 -14.04 -24.54 60.74
N ALA A 75 -14.83 -23.67 61.36
CA ALA A 75 -14.59 -23.22 62.72
C ALA A 75 -14.35 -24.41 63.67
N PRO A 76 -13.28 -24.39 64.47
CA PRO A 76 -13.03 -25.48 65.42
C PRO A 76 -14.18 -25.54 66.42
N HIS A 77 -14.71 -26.74 66.66
CA HIS A 77 -15.81 -27.04 67.59
C HIS A 77 -17.19 -26.41 67.28
N GLN A 78 -17.27 -25.39 66.43
CA GLN A 78 -18.52 -24.68 66.11
C GLN A 78 -18.88 -24.70 64.62
N GLY A 79 -17.95 -25.12 63.76
CA GLY A 79 -18.18 -25.17 62.33
C GLY A 79 -19.08 -26.35 61.93
N ILE A 80 -19.71 -26.24 60.75
CA ILE A 80 -20.59 -27.28 60.22
C ILE A 80 -19.91 -28.65 60.19
N ILE A 81 -18.64 -28.71 59.77
CA ILE A 81 -17.88 -29.97 59.73
C ILE A 81 -17.68 -30.55 61.14
N ALA A 82 -17.39 -29.69 62.13
CA ALA A 82 -17.17 -30.14 63.51
C ALA A 82 -18.46 -30.70 64.13
N ILE A 83 -19.60 -30.04 63.87
CA ILE A 83 -20.92 -30.48 64.33
C ILE A 83 -21.32 -31.80 63.65
N MET A 84 -21.06 -31.94 62.35
CA MET A 84 -21.29 -33.19 61.61
C MET A 84 -20.45 -34.34 62.17
N ASP A 85 -19.18 -34.09 62.47
CA ASP A 85 -18.28 -35.07 63.06
C ASP A 85 -18.76 -35.51 64.46
N GLU A 86 -19.18 -34.56 65.30
CA GLU A 86 -19.72 -34.83 66.63
C GLU A 86 -21.02 -35.65 66.57
N ALA A 87 -21.93 -35.31 65.66
CA ALA A 87 -23.18 -36.06 65.45
C ALA A 87 -22.92 -37.50 64.96
N CYS A 88 -21.85 -37.72 64.18
CA CYS A 88 -21.41 -39.07 63.78
C CYS A 88 -20.79 -39.86 64.93
N LEU A 89 -20.19 -39.18 65.91
CA LEU A 89 -19.52 -39.80 67.06
C LEU A 89 -20.50 -40.22 68.16
N ASN A 90 -21.55 -39.41 68.43
CA ASN A 90 -22.51 -39.61 69.51
C ASN A 90 -23.97 -39.72 69.00
N PRO A 91 -24.35 -40.84 68.36
CA PRO A 91 -25.70 -41.01 67.80
C PRO A 91 -26.83 -41.06 68.85
N THR A 92 -26.50 -41.17 70.14
CA THR A 92 -27.46 -41.31 71.26
C THR A 92 -27.82 -40.00 71.96
N GLN A 93 -27.18 -38.87 71.64
CA GLN A 93 -27.40 -37.57 72.32
C GLN A 93 -28.25 -36.56 71.53
N LEU A 94 -28.85 -36.94 70.40
CA LEU A 94 -29.87 -36.10 69.77
C LEU A 94 -31.11 -36.06 70.68
N ALA A 95 -31.45 -34.86 71.17
CA ALA A 95 -32.50 -34.61 72.15
C ALA A 95 -33.86 -35.23 71.73
N PRO A 96 -34.69 -35.68 72.69
CA PRO A 96 -35.95 -36.40 72.43
C PRO A 96 -37.11 -35.53 71.86
N ALA A 97 -36.84 -34.36 71.30
CA ALA A 97 -37.87 -33.48 70.75
C ALA A 97 -38.39 -33.89 69.36
N ASP A 98 -37.67 -34.73 68.61
CA ASP A 98 -38.03 -35.05 67.22
C ASP A 98 -38.40 -36.53 67.00
N LYS A 99 -39.34 -37.05 67.80
CA LYS A 99 -39.99 -38.35 67.52
C LYS A 99 -40.92 -38.33 66.28
N LYS A 100 -40.88 -37.29 65.45
CA LYS A 100 -41.49 -37.25 64.11
C LYS A 100 -40.48 -37.32 62.95
N MET A 101 -39.18 -37.46 63.21
CA MET A 101 -38.15 -37.64 62.17
C MET A 101 -37.77 -39.11 62.02
N GLN A 102 -38.61 -39.88 61.34
CA GLN A 102 -38.26 -41.24 60.89
C GLN A 102 -37.40 -41.26 59.62
N HIS A 103 -37.10 -40.12 59.00
CA HIS A 103 -36.29 -40.06 57.77
C HIS A 103 -35.39 -38.82 57.76
N GLY A 104 -34.14 -38.97 58.19
CA GLY A 104 -33.08 -37.98 58.00
C GLY A 104 -33.03 -36.83 59.02
N VAL A 105 -31.80 -36.38 59.33
CA VAL A 105 -31.56 -35.11 60.04
C VAL A 105 -31.43 -34.02 58.97
N HIS A 106 -32.35 -33.04 59.00
CA HIS A 106 -32.33 -31.93 58.05
C HIS A 106 -31.49 -30.78 58.59
N PHE A 107 -30.33 -30.52 57.98
CA PHE A 107 -29.58 -29.28 58.20
C PHE A 107 -29.89 -28.31 57.06
N ARG A 108 -30.48 -27.15 57.39
CA ARG A 108 -30.71 -26.06 56.43
C ARG A 108 -29.59 -25.03 56.56
N ILE A 109 -28.65 -25.04 55.63
CA ILE A 109 -27.55 -24.07 55.57
C ILE A 109 -27.87 -23.11 54.44
N THR A 110 -28.01 -21.82 54.76
CA THR A 110 -28.20 -20.77 53.76
C THR A 110 -26.84 -20.17 53.46
N LEU A 111 -26.27 -20.49 52.30
CA LEU A 111 -24.98 -19.94 51.87
C LEU A 111 -25.22 -18.62 51.12
N PRO A 112 -24.66 -17.49 51.58
CA PRO A 112 -25.05 -16.16 51.11
C PRO A 112 -24.57 -15.77 49.69
N LEU A 113 -23.81 -16.62 48.99
CA LEU A 113 -23.20 -16.25 47.71
C LEU A 113 -24.03 -16.54 46.46
N ALA A 114 -25.21 -17.14 46.59
CA ALA A 114 -26.10 -17.43 45.46
C ALA A 114 -27.44 -16.65 45.51
N GLY A 115 -27.51 -15.58 46.29
CA GLY A 115 -28.72 -14.80 46.47
C GLY A 115 -29.73 -15.47 47.41
N PRO A 116 -30.90 -14.83 47.67
CA PRO A 116 -31.86 -15.25 48.70
C PRO A 116 -32.55 -16.61 48.47
N GLN A 117 -32.20 -17.35 47.41
CA GLN A 117 -32.85 -18.61 47.03
C GLN A 117 -31.97 -19.86 47.21
N ALA A 118 -30.69 -19.73 47.60
CA ALA A 118 -29.80 -20.89 47.78
C ALA A 118 -29.82 -21.41 49.23
N ALA A 119 -30.95 -22.01 49.62
CA ALA A 119 -31.02 -22.82 50.83
C ALA A 119 -30.56 -24.24 50.50
N VAL A 120 -29.38 -24.64 50.97
CA VAL A 120 -28.90 -26.02 50.89
C VAL A 120 -29.54 -26.79 52.03
N THR A 121 -30.45 -27.71 51.73
CA THR A 121 -30.99 -28.66 52.70
C THR A 121 -30.23 -29.96 52.54
N LEU A 122 -29.34 -30.25 53.50
CA LEU A 122 -28.57 -31.50 53.51
C LEU A 122 -29.43 -32.62 54.09
N LEU A 123 -29.55 -33.71 53.35
CA LEU A 123 -30.08 -34.99 53.81
C LEU A 123 -28.90 -35.89 54.17
N LEU A 124 -28.68 -36.14 55.46
CA LEU A 124 -27.75 -37.16 55.92
C LEU A 124 -28.49 -38.49 56.09
N GLU A 125 -28.24 -39.43 55.19
CA GLU A 125 -28.78 -40.79 55.28
C GLU A 125 -27.93 -41.64 56.25
N ARG A 126 -28.61 -42.42 57.09
CA ARG A 126 -28.04 -43.07 58.28
C ARG A 126 -27.34 -44.38 57.88
N LEU A 127 -26.01 -44.44 57.98
CA LEU A 127 -25.26 -45.70 57.85
C LEU A 127 -24.93 -46.32 59.23
N PRO A 128 -24.92 -47.65 59.37
CA PRO A 128 -24.71 -48.34 60.65
C PRO A 128 -23.27 -48.19 61.15
N ALA A 129 -23.11 -47.80 62.43
CA ALA A 129 -21.82 -47.59 63.07
C ALA A 129 -21.12 -48.91 63.43
N ARG A 130 -19.81 -49.01 63.13
CA ARG A 130 -18.92 -50.09 63.60
C ARG A 130 -18.04 -49.57 64.74
N HIS A 131 -17.96 -50.31 65.84
CA HIS A 131 -17.14 -49.95 67.01
C HIS A 131 -15.70 -50.46 66.87
N THR A 132 -14.71 -49.57 66.75
CA THR A 132 -13.27 -49.86 66.92
C THR A 132 -12.57 -48.76 67.73
N SER A 133 -11.40 -49.08 68.33
CA SER A 133 -10.71 -48.28 69.37
C SER A 133 -9.90 -47.07 68.86
N LYS A 134 -9.63 -46.98 67.55
CA LYS A 134 -9.24 -45.74 66.87
C LYS A 134 -10.08 -45.65 65.61
N ARG A 135 -11.12 -44.84 65.65
CA ARG A 135 -12.04 -44.69 64.53
C ARG A 135 -11.39 -43.83 63.43
N PRO A 136 -11.57 -44.19 62.15
CA PRO A 136 -11.03 -43.42 61.05
C PRO A 136 -11.62 -42.00 61.05
N PRO A 137 -10.88 -40.99 60.56
CA PRO A 137 -11.41 -39.64 60.38
C PRO A 137 -12.64 -39.66 59.48
N SER A 138 -13.61 -38.80 59.79
CA SER A 138 -14.82 -38.63 58.98
C SER A 138 -14.49 -38.20 57.55
N ALA A 139 -15.40 -38.45 56.60
CA ALA A 139 -15.24 -37.97 55.23
C ALA A 139 -15.05 -36.44 55.17
N ALA A 140 -15.75 -35.69 56.03
CA ALA A 140 -15.66 -34.24 56.11
C ALA A 140 -14.30 -33.75 56.65
N SER A 141 -13.75 -34.40 57.67
CA SER A 141 -12.42 -34.07 58.22
C SER A 141 -11.28 -34.42 57.25
N LEU A 142 -11.39 -35.55 56.54
CA LEU A 142 -10.46 -35.91 55.45
C LEU A 142 -10.48 -34.87 54.33
N PHE A 143 -11.68 -34.48 53.89
CA PHE A 143 -11.84 -33.45 52.85
C PHE A 143 -11.22 -32.12 53.28
N ARG A 144 -11.47 -31.66 54.52
CA ARG A 144 -10.88 -30.44 55.07
C ARG A 144 -9.35 -30.48 55.08
N SER A 145 -8.76 -31.61 55.47
CA SER A 145 -7.30 -31.79 55.48
C SER A 145 -6.72 -31.67 54.06
N SER A 146 -7.34 -32.34 53.09
CA SER A 146 -6.96 -32.24 51.67
C SER A 146 -7.08 -30.82 51.13
N MET A 147 -8.14 -30.09 51.48
CA MET A 147 -8.32 -28.69 51.08
C MET A 147 -7.26 -27.77 51.67
N SER A 148 -6.88 -27.97 52.93
CA SER A 148 -5.84 -27.18 53.59
C SER A 148 -4.47 -27.40 52.93
N ALA A 149 -4.15 -28.64 52.59
CA ALA A 149 -2.92 -28.99 51.87
C ALA A 149 -2.89 -28.38 50.45
N LEU A 150 -4.03 -28.41 49.73
CA LEU A 150 -4.16 -27.82 48.40
C LEU A 150 -3.92 -26.30 48.44
N VAL A 151 -4.57 -25.59 49.37
CA VAL A 151 -4.42 -24.13 49.52
C VAL A 151 -2.97 -23.75 49.81
N SER A 152 -2.30 -24.47 50.72
CA SER A 152 -0.87 -24.26 51.01
C SER A 152 -0.01 -24.50 49.75
N GLY A 153 -0.31 -25.55 48.99
CA GLY A 153 0.35 -25.87 47.74
C GLY A 153 0.20 -24.79 46.66
N LEU A 154 -0.96 -24.13 46.58
CA LEU A 154 -1.25 -23.04 45.65
C LEU A 154 -0.60 -21.73 46.07
N GLN A 155 -0.61 -21.39 47.37
CA GLN A 155 0.03 -20.19 47.90
C GLN A 155 1.54 -20.13 47.66
N SER A 156 2.19 -21.30 47.55
CA SER A 156 3.62 -21.40 47.23
C SER A 156 3.98 -21.15 45.75
N LYS A 157 2.98 -20.98 44.87
CA LYS A 157 3.15 -20.89 43.41
C LYS A 157 2.52 -19.63 42.85
N GLU A 158 2.95 -19.23 41.66
CA GLU A 158 2.33 -18.15 40.90
C GLU A 158 1.04 -18.66 40.23
N PRO A 159 -0.13 -18.08 40.51
CA PRO A 159 -1.38 -18.60 40.03
C PRO A 159 -1.80 -17.99 38.68
N PHE A 160 -2.22 -18.83 37.74
CA PHE A 160 -2.87 -18.43 36.49
C PHE A 160 -4.27 -19.03 36.45
N TYR A 161 -5.30 -18.19 36.30
CA TYR A 161 -6.69 -18.61 36.36
C TYR A 161 -7.33 -18.61 34.98
N VAL A 162 -7.97 -19.72 34.63
CA VAL A 162 -8.80 -19.86 33.44
C VAL A 162 -10.21 -20.20 33.91
N ARG A 163 -11.22 -19.43 33.45
CA ARG A 163 -12.63 -19.64 33.80
C ARG A 163 -13.40 -20.11 32.57
N CYS A 164 -13.91 -21.33 32.64
CA CYS A 164 -14.76 -21.91 31.59
C CYS A 164 -16.21 -21.43 31.77
N VAL A 165 -16.81 -20.83 30.75
CA VAL A 165 -18.13 -20.17 30.89
C VAL A 165 -19.23 -20.94 30.16
N ARG A 166 -20.14 -21.56 30.91
CA ARG A 166 -21.44 -22.08 30.41
C ARG A 166 -22.54 -21.87 31.47
N HIS A 167 -23.31 -20.78 31.35
CA HIS A 167 -24.36 -20.32 32.30
C HIS A 167 -23.92 -19.69 33.66
N GLN A 168 -22.74 -19.05 33.76
CA GLN A 168 -22.05 -18.93 35.06
C GLN A 168 -21.51 -17.54 35.49
N VAL A 169 -22.14 -16.41 35.18
CA VAL A 169 -21.50 -15.10 35.51
C VAL A 169 -21.49 -14.77 37.01
N ALA A 170 -22.56 -15.13 37.74
CA ALA A 170 -22.71 -14.77 39.16
C ALA A 170 -21.78 -15.59 40.08
N TYR A 171 -21.77 -16.92 39.93
CA TYR A 171 -21.10 -17.82 40.85
C TYR A 171 -19.61 -18.07 40.53
N LEU A 172 -19.12 -17.64 39.36
CA LEU A 172 -17.68 -17.56 39.09
C LEU A 172 -17.01 -16.38 39.83
N GLY A 173 -17.77 -15.53 40.54
CA GLY A 173 -17.26 -14.33 41.20
C GLY A 173 -16.52 -13.41 40.22
N LEU A 174 -16.99 -13.36 38.96
CA LEU A 174 -16.40 -12.55 37.90
C LEU A 174 -16.64 -11.07 38.14
N VAL A 175 -17.84 -10.72 38.64
CA VAL A 175 -18.20 -9.33 38.94
C VAL A 175 -17.34 -8.79 40.06
N GLU A 176 -17.14 -9.55 41.13
CA GLU A 176 -16.29 -9.21 42.27
C GLU A 176 -14.83 -9.06 41.83
N ASN A 177 -14.33 -9.98 40.99
CA ASN A 177 -12.97 -9.87 40.46
C ASN A 177 -12.77 -8.60 39.63
N VAL A 178 -13.72 -8.32 38.73
CA VAL A 178 -13.69 -7.11 37.90
C VAL A 178 -13.84 -5.87 38.78
N ARG A 179 -14.69 -5.91 39.80
CA ARG A 179 -14.87 -4.82 40.75
C ARG A 179 -13.59 -4.54 41.54
N VAL A 180 -12.91 -5.57 42.02
CA VAL A 180 -11.59 -5.43 42.68
C VAL A 180 -10.55 -4.86 41.72
N ARG A 181 -10.47 -5.40 40.49
CA ARG A 181 -9.47 -4.96 39.49
C ARG A 181 -9.74 -3.57 38.91
N ARG A 182 -11.00 -3.11 38.90
CA ARG A 182 -11.41 -1.79 38.38
C ARG A 182 -11.65 -0.76 39.49
N ALA A 183 -11.66 -1.17 40.75
CA ALA A 183 -11.75 -0.23 41.85
C ALA A 183 -10.49 0.63 41.87
N GLY A 184 -10.68 1.94 41.90
CA GLY A 184 -9.62 2.92 41.66
C GLY A 184 -9.45 3.23 40.16
N PHE A 185 -8.93 2.27 39.38
CA PHE A 185 -8.53 2.50 37.98
C PHE A 185 -9.09 1.46 37.00
N ALA A 186 -9.81 1.93 35.98
CA ALA A 186 -10.32 1.10 34.90
C ALA A 186 -9.23 0.52 33.99
N SER A 187 -8.09 1.21 33.84
CA SER A 187 -6.97 0.76 32.99
C SER A 187 -5.62 1.23 33.50
N ARG A 188 -4.60 0.43 33.19
CA ARG A 188 -3.19 0.65 33.57
C ARG A 188 -2.33 0.33 32.35
N GLN A 189 -1.51 1.26 31.90
CA GLN A 189 -0.68 1.07 30.72
C GLN A 189 0.69 1.71 30.91
N ARG A 190 1.74 1.07 30.42
CA ARG A 190 3.07 1.69 30.39
C ARG A 190 3.07 2.94 29.51
N TYR A 191 3.85 3.94 29.89
CA TYR A 191 3.94 5.21 29.18
C TYR A 191 4.33 5.03 27.70
N ASP A 192 5.27 4.13 27.40
CA ASP A 192 5.75 3.89 26.04
C ASP A 192 4.64 3.35 25.12
N ARG A 193 3.82 2.42 25.63
CA ARG A 193 2.70 1.85 24.88
C ARG A 193 1.58 2.87 24.68
N PHE A 194 1.26 3.62 25.74
CA PHE A 194 0.23 4.65 25.69
C PHE A 194 0.61 5.75 24.68
N LEU A 195 1.84 6.26 24.75
CA LEU A 195 2.34 7.29 23.84
C LEU A 195 2.32 6.81 22.38
N LYS A 196 2.86 5.63 22.08
CA LYS A 196 2.86 5.09 20.70
C LYS A 196 1.45 4.98 20.12
N ARG A 197 0.46 4.67 20.97
CA ARG A 197 -0.94 4.50 20.55
C ARG A 197 -1.65 5.83 20.31
N TYR A 198 -1.42 6.83 21.16
CA TYR A 198 -2.19 8.07 21.19
C TYR A 198 -1.42 9.32 20.74
N LYS A 199 -0.11 9.26 20.45
CA LYS A 199 0.71 10.43 20.07
C LYS A 199 0.18 11.24 18.90
N MET A 200 -0.68 10.66 18.06
CA MET A 200 -1.32 11.34 16.92
C MET A 200 -2.45 12.29 17.33
N LEU A 201 -2.97 12.19 18.55
CA LEU A 201 -4.05 13.02 19.07
C LEU A 201 -3.60 14.46 19.34
N SER A 202 -2.30 14.67 19.59
CA SER A 202 -1.73 16.00 19.88
C SER A 202 -0.63 16.33 18.89
N GLN A 203 -0.63 17.59 18.42
CA GLN A 203 0.41 18.14 17.56
C GLN A 203 1.77 18.25 18.25
N TYR A 204 1.81 18.31 19.58
CA TYR A 204 3.04 18.44 20.36
C TYR A 204 3.78 17.10 20.52
N THR A 205 3.06 15.98 20.47
CA THR A 205 3.64 14.63 20.55
C THR A 205 3.85 13.99 19.17
N TRP A 206 3.13 14.46 18.16
CA TRP A 206 3.25 13.96 16.79
C TRP A 206 4.38 14.64 16.00
N PRO A 207 5.14 13.94 15.15
CA PRO A 207 5.22 12.49 14.98
C PRO A 207 6.11 11.80 16.01
N ASN A 208 7.11 12.52 16.54
CA ASN A 208 8.04 12.07 17.56
C ASN A 208 8.17 13.17 18.61
N PHE A 209 7.98 12.80 19.87
CA PHE A 209 8.17 13.71 20.98
C PHE A 209 9.65 14.06 21.15
N ARG A 210 9.96 15.32 21.48
CA ARG A 210 11.33 15.84 21.59
C ARG A 210 11.84 15.96 23.04
N GLY A 211 11.04 15.63 24.03
CA GLY A 211 11.45 15.71 25.44
C GLY A 211 12.22 14.49 25.94
N SER A 212 12.59 14.53 27.21
CA SER A 212 13.48 13.58 27.89
C SER A 212 12.86 12.22 28.20
N SER A 213 11.56 12.19 28.54
CA SER A 213 10.87 10.97 29.00
C SER A 213 9.53 10.76 28.32
N ASP A 214 9.17 9.48 28.12
CA ASP A 214 7.83 9.09 27.65
C ASP A 214 6.73 9.55 28.62
N LYS A 215 7.03 9.63 29.93
CA LYS A 215 6.09 10.14 30.93
C LYS A 215 5.76 11.62 30.65
N ASP A 216 6.76 12.43 30.34
CA ASP A 216 6.59 13.85 30.02
C ASP A 216 5.75 14.02 28.75
N ALA A 217 5.99 13.18 27.74
CA ALA A 217 5.21 13.17 26.51
C ALA A 217 3.72 12.89 26.78
N VAL A 218 3.44 11.90 27.63
CA VAL A 218 2.08 11.54 28.02
C VAL A 218 1.43 12.64 28.86
N MET A 219 2.18 13.31 29.75
CA MET A 219 1.68 14.48 30.49
C MET A 219 1.28 15.63 29.58
N VAL A 220 2.11 15.97 28.58
CA VAL A 220 1.79 17.01 27.60
C VAL A 220 0.55 16.64 26.78
N LEU A 221 0.48 15.39 26.32
CA LEU A 221 -0.67 14.89 25.55
C LEU A 221 -1.97 14.98 26.35
N LEU A 222 -1.98 14.52 27.59
CA LEU A 222 -3.19 14.52 28.43
C LEU A 222 -3.60 15.94 28.82
N ARG A 223 -2.63 16.85 28.99
CA ARG A 223 -2.91 18.28 29.22
C ARG A 223 -3.58 18.92 27.99
N ASP A 224 -3.06 18.66 26.79
CA ASP A 224 -3.63 19.16 25.53
C ASP A 224 -5.05 18.63 25.30
N LEU A 225 -5.30 17.37 25.64
CA LEU A 225 -6.63 16.74 25.56
C LEU A 225 -7.54 17.07 26.76
N HIS A 226 -7.07 17.87 27.72
CA HIS A 226 -7.83 18.28 28.92
C HIS A 226 -8.39 17.10 29.74
N VAL A 227 -7.64 16.00 29.81
CA VAL A 227 -8.05 14.79 30.54
C VAL A 227 -7.57 14.86 31.98
N THR A 228 -8.50 14.83 32.94
CA THR A 228 -8.21 15.03 34.38
C THR A 228 -8.33 13.75 35.23
N ASP A 229 -8.97 12.69 34.73
CA ASP A 229 -9.28 11.47 35.49
C ASP A 229 -8.13 10.44 35.49
N VAL A 230 -6.89 10.93 35.55
CA VAL A 230 -5.67 10.13 35.42
C VAL A 230 -4.78 10.26 36.65
N GLN A 231 -4.02 9.21 36.93
CA GLN A 231 -2.92 9.23 37.89
C GLN A 231 -1.64 8.70 37.25
N PHE A 232 -0.54 9.35 37.61
CA PHE A 232 0.78 9.06 37.07
C PHE A 232 1.58 8.23 38.06
N GLY A 233 1.78 6.96 37.74
CA GLY A 233 2.73 6.11 38.45
C GLY A 233 4.19 6.40 38.07
N HIS A 234 5.11 5.61 38.60
CA HIS A 234 6.51 5.65 38.23
C HIS A 234 6.76 5.19 36.78
N THR A 235 6.17 4.06 36.36
CA THR A 235 6.37 3.46 35.03
C THR A 235 5.09 3.35 34.19
N LYS A 236 3.92 3.47 34.83
CA LYS A 236 2.61 3.30 34.19
C LYS A 236 1.68 4.48 34.43
N LEU A 237 0.82 4.73 33.44
CA LEU A 237 -0.35 5.60 33.52
C LEU A 237 -1.56 4.80 34.01
N PHE A 238 -2.30 5.38 34.94
CA PHE A 238 -3.51 4.81 35.52
C PHE A 238 -4.71 5.70 35.18
N ILE A 239 -5.75 5.14 34.56
CA ILE A 239 -6.94 5.88 34.11
C ILE A 239 -8.14 5.40 34.93
N ARG A 240 -8.85 6.34 35.55
CA ARG A 240 -9.96 6.04 36.45
C ARG A 240 -11.20 5.59 35.68
N SER A 241 -11.63 6.37 34.69
CA SER A 241 -12.89 6.11 33.99
C SER A 241 -12.68 5.32 32.70
N ALA A 242 -13.55 4.32 32.48
CA ALA A 242 -13.63 3.67 31.17
C ALA A 242 -14.10 4.65 30.07
N LYS A 243 -14.86 5.69 30.43
CA LYS A 243 -15.33 6.71 29.47
C LYS A 243 -14.16 7.44 28.81
N THR A 244 -13.14 7.80 29.57
CA THR A 244 -11.94 8.48 29.04
C THR A 244 -11.20 7.62 28.04
N ILE A 245 -11.04 6.32 28.33
CA ILE A 245 -10.39 5.38 27.40
C ILE A 245 -11.17 5.28 26.10
N HIS A 246 -12.49 5.11 26.19
CA HIS A 246 -13.35 5.05 25.00
C HIS A 246 -13.31 6.37 24.21
N GLY A 247 -13.28 7.52 24.90
CA GLY A 247 -13.13 8.83 24.26
C GLY A 247 -11.80 8.98 23.51
N LEU A 248 -10.69 8.56 24.11
CA LEU A 248 -9.37 8.56 23.46
C LEU A 248 -9.34 7.65 22.21
N GLU A 249 -9.96 6.47 22.29
CA GLU A 249 -10.05 5.56 21.13
C GLU A 249 -10.93 6.11 20.02
N ALA A 250 -12.06 6.76 20.37
CA ALA A 250 -12.92 7.41 19.39
C ALA A 250 -12.21 8.55 18.66
N ALA A 251 -11.57 9.46 19.40
CA ALA A 251 -10.78 10.56 18.81
C ALA A 251 -9.65 10.04 17.91
N ARG A 252 -9.02 8.92 18.29
CA ARG A 252 -8.01 8.25 17.48
C ARG A 252 -8.61 7.70 16.19
N ALA A 253 -9.76 7.04 16.27
CA ALA A 253 -10.44 6.48 15.11
C ALA A 253 -10.83 7.55 14.08
N GLU A 254 -11.23 8.74 14.54
CA GLU A 254 -11.56 9.89 13.68
C GLU A 254 -10.34 10.45 12.93
N LEU A 255 -9.16 10.46 13.56
CA LEU A 255 -7.94 11.00 12.95
C LEU A 255 -7.28 10.05 11.94
N ILE A 256 -7.41 8.74 12.13
CA ILE A 256 -6.75 7.72 11.28
C ILE A 256 -7.02 7.93 9.77
N PRO A 257 -8.27 8.16 9.30
CA PRO A 257 -8.55 8.40 7.89
C PRO A 257 -7.73 9.55 7.29
N SER A 258 -7.55 10.65 8.02
CA SER A 258 -6.79 11.81 7.54
C SER A 258 -5.30 11.48 7.31
N ILE A 259 -4.71 10.68 8.20
CA ILE A 259 -3.33 10.21 8.09
C ILE A 259 -3.19 9.23 6.93
N VAL A 260 -4.17 8.34 6.74
CA VAL A 260 -4.19 7.41 5.60
C VAL A 260 -4.23 8.18 4.28
N VAL A 261 -5.07 9.22 4.17
CA VAL A 261 -5.12 10.08 2.98
C VAL A 261 -3.79 10.81 2.76
N LEU A 262 -3.13 11.28 3.82
CA LEU A 262 -1.80 11.87 3.74
C LEU A 262 -0.76 10.89 3.17
N LEU A 263 -0.75 9.64 3.64
CA LEU A 263 0.17 8.62 3.13
C LEU A 263 -0.14 8.26 1.67
N GLN A 264 -1.42 8.09 1.34
CA GLN A 264 -1.87 7.79 -0.02
C GLN A 264 -1.50 8.91 -1.00
N LYS A 265 -1.71 10.19 -0.65
CA LYS A 265 -1.36 11.31 -1.54
C LYS A 265 0.16 11.41 -1.76
N LEU A 266 0.95 11.18 -0.71
CA LEU A 266 2.42 11.19 -0.81
C LEU A 266 2.90 10.06 -1.72
N TRP A 267 2.38 8.84 -1.53
CA TRP A 267 2.75 7.68 -2.34
C TRP A 267 2.35 7.83 -3.81
N ARG A 268 1.09 8.19 -4.08
CA ARG A 268 0.60 8.45 -5.45
C ARG A 268 1.44 9.53 -6.14
N GLY A 269 1.76 10.61 -5.43
CA GLY A 269 2.63 11.68 -5.93
C GLY A 269 4.07 11.22 -6.20
N THR A 270 4.62 10.34 -5.37
CA THR A 270 5.97 9.75 -5.59
C THR A 270 5.98 8.86 -6.83
N LEU A 271 4.99 7.99 -6.99
CA LEU A 271 4.87 7.15 -8.19
C LEU A 271 4.74 7.98 -9.47
N ALA A 272 3.91 9.03 -9.45
CA ALA A 272 3.76 9.95 -10.58
C ALA A 272 5.10 10.62 -10.94
N ARG A 273 5.85 11.12 -9.94
CA ARG A 273 7.17 11.73 -10.15
C ARG A 273 8.19 10.76 -10.72
N ILE A 274 8.19 9.50 -10.27
CA ILE A 274 9.06 8.45 -10.83
C ILE A 274 8.71 8.21 -12.30
N ARG A 275 7.42 8.06 -12.64
CA ARG A 275 6.96 7.87 -14.03
C ARG A 275 7.35 9.05 -14.92
N TYR A 276 7.16 10.28 -14.44
CA TYR A 276 7.54 11.48 -15.18
C TYR A 276 9.04 11.56 -15.46
N ARG A 277 9.89 11.23 -14.47
CA ARG A 277 11.36 11.17 -14.67
C ARG A 277 11.74 10.15 -15.74
N LYS A 278 11.11 8.97 -15.75
CA LYS A 278 11.33 7.94 -16.79
C LYS A 278 10.90 8.45 -18.18
N LEU A 279 9.74 9.09 -18.28
CA LEU A 279 9.28 9.69 -19.54
C LEU A 279 10.25 10.77 -20.05
N LYS A 280 10.72 11.65 -19.17
CA LYS A 280 11.71 12.68 -19.52
C LYS A 280 13.02 12.06 -20.03
N ALA A 281 13.51 11.00 -19.37
CA ALA A 281 14.69 10.26 -19.84
C ALA A 281 14.46 9.62 -21.22
N ALA A 282 13.30 8.98 -21.42
CA ALA A 282 12.94 8.40 -22.71
C ALA A 282 12.88 9.45 -23.84
N LEU A 283 12.33 10.64 -23.57
CA LEU A 283 12.30 11.75 -24.53
C LEU A 283 13.72 12.25 -24.88
N VAL A 284 14.62 12.35 -23.90
CA VAL A 284 16.02 12.72 -24.15
C VAL A 284 16.70 11.69 -25.05
N ILE A 285 16.53 10.39 -24.76
CA ILE A 285 17.08 9.30 -25.58
C ILE A 285 16.49 9.34 -27.00
N PHE A 286 15.17 9.51 -27.11
CA PHE A 286 14.49 9.61 -28.40
C PHE A 286 15.00 10.79 -29.24
N ASN A 287 15.16 11.97 -28.63
CA ASN A 287 15.69 13.15 -29.32
C ASN A 287 17.15 12.97 -29.75
N ALA A 288 17.99 12.37 -28.89
CA ALA A 288 19.37 12.04 -29.23
C ALA A 288 19.45 11.05 -30.40
N TRP A 289 18.61 10.01 -30.38
CA TRP A 289 18.50 9.03 -31.46
C TRP A 289 17.99 9.67 -32.76
N LYS A 290 16.98 10.55 -32.69
CA LYS A 290 16.47 11.29 -33.87
C LYS A 290 17.57 12.14 -34.50
N ALA A 291 18.35 12.86 -33.68
CA ALA A 291 19.48 13.66 -34.14
C ALA A 291 20.60 12.80 -34.75
N TYR A 292 20.92 11.65 -34.13
CA TYR A 292 21.87 10.69 -34.69
C TYR A 292 21.39 10.17 -36.06
N ARG A 293 20.12 9.75 -36.16
CA ARG A 293 19.55 9.21 -37.39
C ARG A 293 19.55 10.23 -38.52
N PHE A 294 19.25 11.50 -38.22
CA PHE A 294 19.36 12.59 -39.18
C PHE A 294 20.79 12.84 -39.64
N ARG A 295 21.76 12.91 -38.71
CA ARG A 295 23.19 13.06 -39.04
C ARG A 295 23.71 11.91 -39.91
N ARG A 296 23.34 10.68 -39.59
CA ARG A 296 23.70 9.50 -40.38
C ARG A 296 23.12 9.58 -41.80
N TYR A 297 21.89 10.04 -41.95
CA TYR A 297 21.27 10.23 -43.26
C TYR A 297 22.00 11.31 -44.08
N ILE A 298 22.29 12.47 -43.50
CA ILE A 298 23.08 13.51 -44.17
C ILE A 298 24.47 12.99 -44.55
N SER A 299 25.14 12.26 -43.66
CA SER A 299 26.46 11.67 -43.94
C SER A 299 26.40 10.70 -45.13
N SER A 300 25.33 9.91 -45.26
CA SER A 300 25.14 9.06 -46.45
C SER A 300 24.97 9.87 -47.74
N LEU A 301 24.23 10.98 -47.70
CA LEU A 301 24.08 11.89 -48.84
C LEU A 301 25.41 12.56 -49.21
N GLN A 302 26.20 12.96 -48.21
CA GLN A 302 27.54 13.52 -48.42
C GLN A 302 28.49 12.49 -49.05
N HIS A 303 28.41 11.22 -48.63
CA HIS A 303 29.19 10.14 -49.22
C HIS A 303 28.81 9.91 -50.69
N GLU A 304 27.52 9.89 -51.01
CA GLU A 304 27.03 9.82 -52.40
C GLU A 304 27.52 11.00 -53.25
N LEU A 305 27.46 12.23 -52.70
CA LEU A 305 27.99 13.42 -53.35
C LEU A 305 29.49 13.28 -53.66
N ALA A 306 30.29 12.84 -52.69
CA ALA A 306 31.72 12.64 -52.87
C ALA A 306 32.01 11.56 -53.92
N ARG A 307 31.32 10.41 -53.83
CA ARG A 307 31.49 9.26 -54.72
C ARG A 307 31.19 9.59 -56.18
N HIS A 308 30.21 10.46 -56.43
CA HIS A 308 29.74 10.83 -57.76
C HIS A 308 30.13 12.25 -58.20
N ARG A 309 31.26 12.77 -57.70
CA ARG A 309 31.85 14.07 -58.11
C ARG A 309 30.84 15.24 -58.04
N GLY A 310 30.12 15.33 -56.93
CA GLY A 310 29.18 16.42 -56.64
C GLY A 310 27.77 16.22 -57.18
N VAL A 311 27.39 14.99 -57.58
CA VAL A 311 26.05 14.65 -58.09
C VAL A 311 25.46 13.46 -57.35
N ILE A 312 24.32 13.65 -56.69
CA ILE A 312 23.52 12.51 -56.19
C ILE A 312 22.72 11.94 -57.35
N LYS A 313 23.00 10.69 -57.75
CA LYS A 313 22.29 10.00 -58.84
C LYS A 313 20.95 9.43 -58.40
N GLN A 314 20.94 8.75 -57.25
CA GLN A 314 19.75 8.19 -56.63
C GLN A 314 19.64 8.75 -55.23
N TRP A 315 18.50 9.38 -54.93
CA TRP A 315 18.28 9.93 -53.60
C TRP A 315 17.90 8.77 -52.65
N PRO A 316 18.70 8.48 -51.60
CA PRO A 316 18.38 7.42 -50.67
C PRO A 316 17.07 7.75 -49.93
N GLY A 317 16.17 6.77 -49.82
CA GLY A 317 14.88 6.96 -49.17
C GLY A 317 15.04 7.41 -47.71
N ALA A 318 14.25 8.40 -47.28
CA ALA A 318 14.39 8.91 -45.93
C ALA A 318 14.06 7.84 -44.88
N PRO A 319 14.80 7.83 -43.76
CA PRO A 319 14.47 6.95 -42.65
C PRO A 319 13.08 7.28 -42.09
N ARG A 320 12.35 6.27 -41.60
CA ARG A 320 11.01 6.45 -40.98
C ARG A 320 11.04 7.56 -39.93
N GLY A 321 10.13 8.54 -40.06
CA GLY A 321 10.04 9.73 -39.20
C GLY A 321 10.74 10.99 -39.73
N LEU A 322 11.52 10.90 -40.81
CA LEU A 322 12.14 12.04 -41.50
C LEU A 322 11.49 12.40 -42.84
N GLY A 323 10.42 11.71 -43.22
CA GLY A 323 9.70 11.92 -44.48
C GLY A 323 9.34 13.38 -44.80
N PRO A 324 8.89 14.22 -43.84
CA PRO A 324 8.59 15.63 -44.11
C PRO A 324 9.83 16.49 -44.44
N VAL A 325 11.02 16.06 -44.01
CA VAL A 325 12.27 16.82 -44.21
C VAL A 325 12.91 16.51 -45.56
N GLU A 326 12.60 15.33 -46.14
CA GLU A 326 13.17 14.88 -47.41
C GLU A 326 12.88 15.82 -48.58
N PRO A 327 11.64 16.28 -48.84
CA PRO A 327 11.36 17.21 -49.94
C PRO A 327 12.11 18.54 -49.77
N THR A 328 12.25 19.02 -48.54
CA THR A 328 12.96 20.26 -48.22
C THR A 328 14.45 20.13 -48.53
N LEU A 329 15.08 19.01 -48.15
CA LEU A 329 16.47 18.71 -48.46
C LEU A 329 16.70 18.54 -49.97
N GLN A 330 15.80 17.84 -50.67
CA GLN A 330 15.86 17.72 -52.12
C GLN A 330 15.75 19.08 -52.82
N ALA A 331 14.83 19.94 -52.37
CA ALA A 331 14.69 21.30 -52.90
C ALA A 331 15.95 22.14 -52.66
N ALA A 332 16.55 22.06 -51.47
CA ALA A 332 17.82 22.72 -51.16
C ALA A 332 18.96 22.22 -52.06
N TYR A 333 19.08 20.90 -52.25
CA TYR A 333 20.07 20.31 -53.16
C TYR A 333 19.88 20.77 -54.61
N ARG A 334 18.65 20.76 -55.13
CA ARG A 334 18.34 21.22 -56.49
C ARG A 334 18.70 22.69 -56.69
N ARG A 335 18.40 23.56 -55.71
CA ARG A 335 18.78 24.98 -55.73
C ARG A 335 20.29 25.17 -55.73
N TRP A 336 20.99 24.47 -54.83
CA TRP A 336 22.45 24.51 -54.75
C TRP A 336 23.11 24.02 -56.06
N ARG A 337 22.63 22.92 -56.64
CA ARG A 337 23.11 22.43 -57.94
C ARG A 337 22.85 23.41 -59.07
N ALA A 338 21.65 23.99 -59.12
CA ALA A 338 21.32 25.01 -60.13
C ALA A 338 22.27 26.21 -60.00
N HIS A 339 22.55 26.66 -58.78
CA HIS A 339 23.53 27.72 -58.55
C HIS A 339 24.93 27.34 -59.04
N LEU A 340 25.42 26.14 -58.72
CA LEU A 340 26.74 25.68 -59.18
C LEU A 340 26.86 25.64 -60.70
N VAL A 341 25.81 25.19 -61.40
CA VAL A 341 25.77 25.17 -62.87
C VAL A 341 25.73 26.59 -63.45
N LEU A 342 24.97 27.49 -62.82
CA LEU A 342 24.80 28.87 -63.29
C LEU A 342 25.96 29.80 -62.91
N ARG A 343 26.80 29.43 -61.93
CA ARG A 343 27.88 30.26 -61.42
C ARG A 343 28.90 30.61 -62.50
N ASP A 344 29.17 29.68 -63.40
CA ASP A 344 30.17 29.84 -64.45
C ASP A 344 29.62 30.63 -65.66
N VAL A 345 28.32 31.00 -65.65
CA VAL A 345 27.66 31.79 -66.70
C VAL A 345 27.54 33.26 -66.28
N PRO A 346 28.17 34.20 -67.02
CA PRO A 346 28.07 35.65 -66.75
C PRO A 346 26.61 36.13 -66.73
N ARG A 347 26.30 37.06 -65.82
CA ARG A 347 24.93 37.55 -65.59
C ARG A 347 24.29 38.17 -66.84
N ASP A 348 25.06 38.81 -67.69
CA ASP A 348 24.58 39.44 -68.92
C ASP A 348 24.01 38.43 -69.94
N GLN A 349 24.42 37.16 -69.84
CA GLN A 349 23.97 36.08 -70.71
C GLN A 349 22.77 35.32 -70.14
N TRP A 350 22.21 35.73 -69.01
CA TRP A 350 21.14 34.97 -68.35
C TRP A 350 19.82 35.00 -69.11
N ASP A 351 19.46 36.12 -69.73
CA ASP A 351 18.25 36.20 -70.55
C ASP A 351 18.39 35.30 -71.78
N GLN A 352 19.59 35.27 -72.36
CA GLN A 352 19.95 34.35 -73.42
C GLN A 352 19.82 32.89 -73.00
N LEU A 353 20.32 32.55 -71.81
CA LEU A 353 20.27 31.20 -71.25
C LEU A 353 18.81 30.75 -71.01
N LYS A 354 17.95 31.63 -70.48
CA LYS A 354 16.51 31.32 -70.29
C LYS A 354 15.86 30.94 -71.62
N LEU A 355 16.11 31.72 -72.68
CA LEU A 355 15.57 31.46 -74.01
C LEU A 355 16.10 30.15 -74.60
N LYS A 356 17.40 29.86 -74.42
CA LYS A 356 18.00 28.57 -74.79
C LYS A 356 17.36 27.40 -74.04
N ILE A 357 17.11 27.52 -72.74
CA ILE A 357 16.44 26.48 -71.95
C ILE A 357 15.01 26.24 -72.46
N CYS A 358 14.26 27.31 -72.77
CA CYS A 358 12.92 27.20 -73.34
C CYS A 358 12.94 26.49 -74.70
N ALA A 359 13.87 26.85 -75.59
CA ALA A 359 14.03 26.17 -76.88
C ALA A 359 14.49 24.73 -76.72
N ALA A 360 15.40 24.44 -75.78
CA ALA A 360 15.79 23.08 -75.43
C ALA A 360 14.57 22.26 -75.02
N SER A 361 13.73 22.77 -74.11
CA SER A 361 12.54 22.06 -73.64
C SER A 361 11.53 21.81 -74.77
N ALA A 362 11.37 22.75 -75.70
CA ALA A 362 10.43 22.62 -76.82
C ALA A 362 10.95 21.68 -77.93
N LEU A 363 12.28 21.60 -78.12
CA LEU A 363 12.90 20.93 -79.27
C LEU A 363 13.66 19.64 -78.93
N ALA A 364 13.99 19.37 -77.65
CA ALA A 364 14.88 18.28 -77.23
C ALA A 364 14.45 16.88 -77.68
N SER A 365 13.15 16.61 -77.81
CA SER A 365 12.62 15.33 -78.30
C SER A 365 12.31 15.32 -79.80
N ARG A 366 12.36 16.49 -80.45
CA ARG A 366 11.95 16.71 -81.84
C ARG A 366 13.13 16.95 -82.78
N ARG A 367 14.30 17.37 -82.27
CA ARG A 367 15.52 17.57 -83.07
C ARG A 367 16.81 17.15 -82.35
N PRO A 368 17.78 16.51 -83.06
CA PRO A 368 19.07 16.14 -82.49
C PRO A 368 19.98 17.34 -82.17
N ARG A 369 19.95 18.38 -83.01
CA ARG A 369 20.74 19.60 -82.85
C ARG A 369 19.84 20.81 -83.09
N TRP A 370 19.79 21.72 -82.14
CA TRP A 370 19.00 22.96 -82.21
C TRP A 370 19.84 24.22 -82.00
N GLY A 371 21.18 24.07 -82.04
CA GLY A 371 22.13 25.19 -81.94
C GLY A 371 22.45 25.61 -80.50
N ALA A 372 22.56 24.66 -79.57
CA ALA A 372 22.90 24.93 -78.18
C ALA A 372 24.31 25.56 -78.02
N ASP A 373 25.25 25.15 -78.88
CA ASP A 373 26.68 25.46 -78.79
C ASP A 373 27.07 26.84 -79.35
N ARG A 374 26.12 27.55 -80.00
CA ARG A 374 26.35 28.88 -80.57
C ARG A 374 25.73 29.99 -79.72
N LEU A 375 26.17 31.23 -79.90
CA LEU A 375 25.48 32.39 -79.35
C LEU A 375 24.03 32.42 -79.86
N TRP A 376 23.10 32.77 -78.98
CA TRP A 376 21.68 32.88 -79.32
C TRP A 376 21.44 34.18 -80.08
N GLU A 377 21.04 34.04 -81.34
CA GLU A 377 20.74 35.14 -82.26
C GLU A 377 19.23 35.42 -82.37
N GLY A 378 18.39 34.71 -81.59
CA GLY A 378 16.94 34.87 -81.61
C GLY A 378 16.30 34.40 -82.92
N ASP A 379 15.67 35.33 -83.65
CA ASP A 379 15.03 35.09 -84.94
C ASP A 379 16.02 35.32 -86.10
N TYR A 380 16.95 34.38 -86.28
CA TYR A 380 17.91 34.42 -87.37
C TYR A 380 17.29 34.18 -88.75
N LEU A 381 16.03 33.71 -88.86
CA LEU A 381 15.33 33.64 -90.16
C LEU A 381 14.88 35.03 -90.64
N ALA A 382 14.82 35.99 -89.73
CA ALA A 382 14.62 37.40 -90.02
C ALA A 382 15.93 38.12 -90.41
N ASP A 383 17.09 37.47 -90.28
CA ASP A 383 18.37 38.05 -90.69
C ASP A 383 18.60 37.86 -92.20
N PHE A 384 19.00 38.94 -92.87
CA PHE A 384 19.23 38.96 -94.32
C PHE A 384 20.51 38.20 -94.69
N ASP A 385 21.52 38.21 -93.82
CA ASP A 385 22.78 37.51 -94.04
C ASP A 385 22.62 35.98 -93.92
N TYR A 386 21.62 35.54 -93.16
CA TYR A 386 21.33 34.13 -92.92
C TYR A 386 20.26 33.57 -93.87
N ASN A 387 19.20 34.34 -94.16
CA ASN A 387 18.08 33.91 -94.98
C ASN A 387 17.87 34.88 -96.16
N PRO A 388 18.16 34.48 -97.41
CA PRO A 388 17.91 35.34 -98.57
C PRO A 388 16.42 35.64 -98.79
N LYS A 389 15.51 34.91 -98.13
CA LYS A 389 14.06 35.17 -98.11
C LYS A 389 13.57 35.86 -96.83
N ALA A 390 14.47 36.52 -96.08
CA ALA A 390 14.13 37.17 -94.81
C ALA A 390 13.02 38.23 -94.93
N ALA A 391 12.96 38.97 -96.05
CA ALA A 391 11.90 39.95 -96.31
C ALA A 391 10.49 39.31 -96.37
N LEU A 392 10.38 38.18 -97.09
CA LEU A 392 9.12 37.42 -97.18
C LEU A 392 8.75 36.82 -95.83
N TYR A 393 9.72 36.29 -95.10
CA TYR A 393 9.52 35.76 -93.75
C TYR A 393 8.99 36.82 -92.78
N LYS A 394 9.62 38.01 -92.73
CA LYS A 394 9.15 39.14 -91.91
C LYS A 394 7.73 39.57 -92.28
N SER A 395 7.40 39.60 -93.57
CA SER A 395 6.05 39.93 -94.05
C SER A 395 5.01 38.90 -93.63
N MET A 396 5.32 37.60 -93.74
CA MET A 396 4.41 36.53 -93.30
C MET A 396 4.26 36.51 -91.78
N LEU A 397 5.36 36.68 -91.04
CA LEU A 397 5.33 36.71 -89.59
C LEU A 397 4.50 37.89 -89.06
N SER A 398 4.67 39.08 -89.64
CA SER A 398 3.87 40.26 -89.27
C SER A 398 2.39 40.11 -89.65
N SER A 399 2.07 39.45 -90.76
CA SER A 399 0.70 39.09 -91.11
C SER A 399 0.10 38.11 -90.10
N MET A 400 0.85 37.07 -89.69
CA MET A 400 0.41 36.10 -88.69
C MET A 400 0.23 36.73 -87.30
N GLN A 401 1.09 37.67 -86.90
CA GLN A 401 0.96 38.41 -85.64
C GLN A 401 -0.24 39.36 -85.61
N ARG A 402 -0.68 39.85 -86.77
CA ARG A 402 -1.90 40.66 -86.91
C ARG A 402 -3.17 39.80 -86.99
N ALA A 403 -3.09 38.65 -87.64
CA ALA A 403 -4.23 37.75 -87.88
C ALA A 403 -4.50 36.80 -86.70
N GLN A 404 -3.48 36.47 -85.91
CA GLN A 404 -3.58 35.66 -84.70
C GLN A 404 -2.78 36.32 -83.58
N ASN A 405 -3.25 36.20 -82.34
CA ASN A 405 -2.68 36.83 -81.15
C ASN A 405 -1.34 36.17 -80.71
N ILE A 406 -0.41 35.99 -81.66
CA ILE A 406 0.90 35.36 -81.49
C ILE A 406 1.90 36.46 -81.15
N GLY A 407 2.65 36.26 -80.06
CA GLY A 407 3.66 37.22 -79.60
C GLY A 407 4.89 37.33 -80.53
N LYS A 408 5.87 38.11 -80.11
CA LYS A 408 7.16 38.24 -80.80
C LYS A 408 7.82 36.87 -80.99
N ALA A 409 8.36 36.59 -82.17
CA ALA A 409 9.14 35.38 -82.41
C ALA A 409 10.37 35.36 -81.48
N ILE A 410 10.39 34.38 -80.58
CA ILE A 410 11.45 34.22 -79.57
C ILE A 410 12.66 33.50 -80.17
N PHE A 411 12.39 32.56 -81.09
CA PHE A 411 13.38 31.75 -81.77
C PHE A 411 12.82 31.32 -83.12
N SER A 412 13.63 31.46 -84.16
CA SER A 412 13.32 30.89 -85.47
C SER A 412 14.09 29.60 -85.67
N CYS A 413 13.51 28.59 -86.32
CA CYS A 413 14.27 27.39 -86.68
C CYS A 413 14.11 27.00 -88.16
N GLY A 414 15.20 27.09 -88.93
CA GLY A 414 15.27 26.66 -90.33
C GLY A 414 16.01 25.32 -90.49
N ARG A 415 15.79 24.61 -91.61
CA ARG A 415 16.80 23.65 -92.11
C ARG A 415 17.85 24.47 -92.85
N CYS A 416 19.11 24.39 -92.44
CA CYS A 416 20.19 25.10 -93.11
C CYS A 416 20.62 24.34 -94.37
N PRO A 417 20.78 24.99 -95.54
CA PRO A 417 21.50 24.38 -96.67
C PRO A 417 22.99 24.12 -96.35
N ARG A 418 23.59 24.87 -95.40
CA ARG A 418 25.00 24.65 -94.97
C ARG A 418 25.18 23.46 -94.02
N ASP A 419 24.11 22.89 -93.46
CA ASP A 419 24.19 21.67 -92.63
C ASP A 419 24.44 20.40 -93.47
N GLU A 420 24.22 20.47 -94.79
CA GLU A 420 24.47 19.35 -95.71
C GLU A 420 25.96 19.18 -96.04
N GLN A 421 26.75 20.25 -95.90
CA GLN A 421 28.20 20.28 -96.18
C GLN A 421 29.10 19.97 -94.98
N ARG A 422 28.53 19.77 -93.78
CA ARG A 422 29.25 19.26 -92.61
C ARG A 422 28.68 17.91 -92.13
N ARG A 423 28.65 16.92 -93.03
CA ARG A 423 28.77 15.53 -92.57
C ARG A 423 30.22 15.33 -92.08
N PRO A 424 30.47 14.80 -90.88
CA PRO A 424 31.80 14.33 -90.54
C PRO A 424 32.08 13.10 -91.39
N ALA A 425 33.16 13.13 -92.17
CA ALA A 425 33.79 11.91 -92.63
C ALA A 425 34.41 11.22 -91.40
N GLY A 426 33.98 9.99 -91.12
CA GLY A 426 34.62 9.09 -90.17
C GLY A 426 34.46 9.44 -88.69
N ASP A 427 33.68 8.63 -87.97
CA ASP A 427 34.14 8.11 -86.68
C ASP A 427 33.42 6.79 -86.41
N SER A 428 34.14 5.73 -86.76
CA SER A 428 34.01 4.42 -86.17
C SER A 428 34.21 4.50 -84.65
N GLU A 429 33.39 3.73 -83.92
CA GLU A 429 33.49 3.42 -82.50
C GLU A 429 33.13 4.53 -81.49
N ARG A 430 31.93 4.44 -80.93
CA ARG A 430 31.78 3.72 -79.64
C ARG A 430 30.32 3.44 -79.28
N ALA A 431 30.14 2.18 -78.91
CA ALA A 431 28.97 1.57 -78.33
C ALA A 431 28.43 2.31 -77.09
N LEU A 432 27.21 1.90 -76.73
CA LEU A 432 26.36 2.27 -75.58
C LEU A 432 25.38 3.43 -75.82
N ARG A 433 24.24 3.07 -76.43
CA ARG A 433 22.87 3.44 -75.98
C ARG A 433 21.78 2.78 -76.86
N GLN A 434 21.68 1.46 -76.81
CA GLN A 434 20.40 0.81 -76.48
C GLN A 434 20.46 0.70 -74.95
N GLU A 435 19.52 1.16 -74.13
CA GLU A 435 18.08 0.98 -74.23
C GLU A 435 17.32 2.25 -73.81
N ARG A 436 16.15 2.43 -74.43
CA ARG A 436 15.06 3.31 -74.00
C ARG A 436 13.98 2.46 -73.30
N PRO A 437 12.97 3.08 -72.67
CA PRO A 437 12.36 2.63 -71.42
C PRO A 437 11.27 1.57 -71.61
N GLY A 438 11.17 0.64 -70.66
CA GLY A 438 9.95 -0.12 -70.40
C GLY A 438 9.20 0.50 -69.23
N GLY A 439 8.05 1.11 -69.49
CA GLY A 439 7.04 1.36 -68.48
C GLY A 439 6.00 0.24 -68.49
N GLY A 440 5.55 -0.18 -67.30
CA GLY A 440 4.25 -0.81 -67.10
C GLY A 440 4.24 -2.19 -66.42
N THR A 441 3.47 -2.28 -65.33
CA THR A 441 2.89 -3.47 -64.66
C THR A 441 3.88 -4.45 -64.01
N VAL A 442 3.81 -4.83 -62.73
CA VAL A 442 2.74 -4.95 -61.69
C VAL A 442 3.30 -4.48 -60.34
#